data_AF-A0A0L0KGM2-F1
#
_entry.id   AF-A0A0L0KGM2-F1
#
_cell.length_a   1.000
_cell.length_b   1.000
_cell.length_c   1.000
_cell.angle_alpha   90.00
_cell.angle_beta   90.00
_cell.angle_gamma   90.00
#
_symmetry.space_group_name_H-M   'P 1'
#
loop_
_entity.id
_entity.type
_entity.pdbx_description
1 polymer ?
#
loop_
_entity_poly.entity_id
_entity_poly.type
_entity_poly.pdbx_seq_one_letter_code
_entity_poly.pdbx_strand_id
1 'polypeptide(L)'
;MSTHTLLIRLAGPLQSWGTISRFAARRDTHSRPTKSAVIGMCAAALGLERTADLSRLASLRYGVRADHPGTPTRDFHLVGAGRFPVRPRDIVTDHRRAAALAVSMADAEGDVFGRHELDGWYGAPKYVGTDPDSGALVSRQLVRNGLVTERWYLADAAFVAALEHTDAGFLRTVATALEHPARLLWLGRKACPPSGTLAGPLQQGTIQDVFSTTALLQADGPAPSPRPWAWIQADPATSGASPVQDQPVTFDANGPVHATRWEIRTRIVIAADTTEWEGVIR
;
A
#
# COMPACT_ATOMS: atom_id res chain seq x y z
N MET A 1 33.31 8.81 7.01
CA MET A 1 32.63 7.50 6.99
C MET A 1 32.03 7.33 5.61
N SER A 2 32.26 6.18 4.97
CA SER A 2 31.70 5.90 3.65
C SER A 2 30.20 5.64 3.74
N THR A 3 29.42 6.28 2.89
CA THR A 3 27.97 6.06 2.78
C THR A 3 27.69 4.92 1.81
N HIS A 4 26.62 4.17 2.08
CA HIS A 4 26.14 3.08 1.25
C HIS A 4 24.66 3.30 0.92
N THR A 5 24.24 2.78 -0.23
CA THR A 5 22.87 2.89 -0.72
C THR A 5 22.35 1.50 -1.10
N LEU A 6 21.22 1.12 -0.51
CA LEU A 6 20.42 -0.04 -0.89
C LEU A 6 19.38 0.37 -1.91
N LEU A 7 19.30 -0.35 -3.03
CA LEU A 7 18.23 -0.19 -4.01
C LEU A 7 17.09 -1.18 -3.79
N ILE A 8 15.86 -0.73 -4.04
CA ILE A 8 14.65 -1.53 -3.91
C ILE A 8 13.80 -1.38 -5.17
N ARG A 9 13.51 -2.49 -5.84
CA ARG A 9 12.64 -2.55 -7.02
C ARG A 9 11.19 -2.50 -6.57
N LEU A 10 10.47 -1.51 -7.08
CA LEU A 10 9.04 -1.33 -6.86
C LEU A 10 8.34 -1.43 -8.21
N ALA A 11 8.10 -2.65 -8.64
CA ALA A 11 7.45 -2.98 -9.91
C ALA A 11 6.34 -4.00 -9.67
N GLY A 12 5.25 -3.86 -10.43
CA GLY A 12 4.06 -4.70 -10.35
C GLY A 12 2.94 -4.11 -11.20
N PRO A 13 1.89 -4.87 -11.50
CA PRO A 13 0.82 -4.45 -12.43
C PRO A 13 0.07 -3.21 -11.92
N LEU A 14 -0.09 -3.09 -10.60
CA LEU A 14 -0.73 -1.96 -9.95
C LEU A 14 0.06 -1.56 -8.71
N GLN A 15 0.14 -0.25 -8.46
CA GLN A 15 0.73 0.33 -7.25
C GLN A 15 -0.14 1.44 -6.70
N SER A 16 -0.07 1.72 -5.40
CA SER A 16 -0.72 2.91 -4.85
C SER A 16 -0.03 3.48 -3.62
N TRP A 17 0.39 4.74 -3.71
CA TRP A 17 1.22 5.41 -2.71
C TRP A 17 0.43 6.55 -2.07
N GLY A 18 -0.55 6.22 -1.24
CA GLY A 18 -1.43 7.22 -0.63
C GLY A 18 -0.70 8.12 0.37
N THR A 19 -0.89 9.44 0.25
CA THR A 19 -0.41 10.43 1.22
C THR A 19 -1.53 10.94 2.12
N ILE A 20 -2.78 10.93 1.66
CA ILE A 20 -3.93 11.41 2.42
C ILE A 20 -5.15 10.51 2.12
N SER A 21 -5.81 9.98 3.15
CA SER A 21 -7.26 9.67 3.19
C SER A 21 -7.57 8.53 4.15
N ARG A 22 -8.14 8.88 5.30
CA ARG A 22 -8.97 7.96 6.09
C ARG A 22 -10.41 8.15 5.62
N PHE A 23 -11.01 7.09 5.09
CA PHE A 23 -12.46 7.00 4.82
C PHE A 23 -13.08 8.05 3.88
N ALA A 24 -12.32 8.72 3.00
CA ALA A 24 -12.95 9.56 1.97
C ALA A 24 -13.53 8.72 0.83
N ALA A 25 -14.59 9.24 0.20
CA ALA A 25 -15.18 8.68 -1.02
C ALA A 25 -14.16 8.53 -2.16
N ARG A 26 -13.08 9.31 -2.13
CA ARG A 26 -11.97 9.24 -3.08
C ARG A 26 -10.65 8.99 -2.35
N ARG A 27 -9.93 7.94 -2.75
CA ARG A 27 -8.58 7.64 -2.28
C ARG A 27 -7.59 7.88 -3.39
N ASP A 28 -6.66 8.79 -3.16
CA ASP A 28 -5.65 9.16 -4.13
C ASP A 28 -4.49 8.14 -4.18
N THR A 29 -3.53 8.45 -5.04
CA THR A 29 -2.20 7.89 -5.05
C THR A 29 -1.24 9.01 -5.42
N HIS A 30 -0.07 9.03 -4.77
CA HIS A 30 1.02 9.85 -5.24
C HIS A 30 1.54 9.31 -6.59
N SER A 31 2.15 10.18 -7.40
CA SER A 31 2.78 9.83 -8.69
C SER A 31 4.08 9.03 -8.58
N ARG A 32 4.51 8.71 -7.36
CA ARG A 32 5.75 7.97 -7.06
C ARG A 32 5.65 7.35 -5.66
N PRO A 33 6.44 6.30 -5.36
CA PRO A 33 6.57 5.74 -4.02
C PRO A 33 6.93 6.79 -2.97
N THR A 34 6.18 6.78 -1.86
CA THR A 34 6.42 7.65 -0.71
C THR A 34 7.39 7.00 0.28
N LYS A 35 8.16 7.82 0.99
CA LYS A 35 9.10 7.32 2.00
C LYS A 35 8.38 6.51 3.07
N SER A 36 7.26 7.01 3.58
CA SER A 36 6.46 6.31 4.58
C SER A 36 6.01 4.91 4.12
N ALA A 37 5.63 4.75 2.86
CA ALA A 37 5.21 3.45 2.34
C ALA A 37 6.39 2.47 2.21
N VAL A 38 7.53 2.94 1.70
CA VAL A 38 8.74 2.10 1.57
C VAL A 38 9.29 1.71 2.95
N ILE A 39 9.31 2.65 3.90
CA ILE A 39 9.68 2.35 5.29
C ILE A 39 8.68 1.40 5.94
N GLY A 40 7.38 1.56 5.71
CA GLY A 40 6.35 0.62 6.17
C GLY A 40 6.53 -0.79 5.61
N MET A 41 6.94 -0.89 4.34
CA MET A 41 7.29 -2.17 3.70
C MET A 41 8.53 -2.80 4.35
N CYS A 42 9.59 -2.01 4.59
CA CYS A 42 10.79 -2.49 5.29
C CYS A 42 10.48 -2.92 6.74
N ALA A 43 9.63 -2.18 7.45
CA ALA A 43 9.18 -2.52 8.79
C ALA A 43 8.38 -3.84 8.80
N ALA A 44 7.50 -4.04 7.81
CA ALA A 44 6.76 -5.29 7.65
C ALA A 44 7.68 -6.47 7.35
N ALA A 45 8.66 -6.27 6.47
CA ALA A 45 9.69 -7.26 6.13
C ALA A 45 10.50 -7.70 7.36
N LEU A 46 10.89 -6.73 8.20
CA LEU A 46 11.58 -6.95 9.48
C LEU A 46 10.68 -7.51 10.59
N GLY A 47 9.37 -7.65 10.35
CA GLY A 47 8.42 -8.16 11.35
C GLY A 47 8.04 -7.18 12.45
N LEU A 48 8.31 -5.89 12.28
CA LEU A 48 8.01 -4.86 13.29
C LEU A 48 6.50 -4.67 13.46
N GLU A 49 6.09 -4.50 14.72
CA GLU A 49 4.72 -4.12 15.04
C GLU A 49 4.40 -2.68 14.63
N ARG A 50 3.11 -2.36 14.48
CA ARG A 50 2.66 -1.02 14.07
C ARG A 50 3.03 0.09 15.06
N THR A 51 3.24 -0.29 16.33
CA THR A 51 3.62 0.57 17.45
C THR A 51 5.13 0.60 17.70
N ALA A 52 5.92 -0.17 16.93
CA ALA A 52 7.36 -0.23 17.11
C ALA A 52 8.01 1.13 16.83
N ASP A 53 9.17 1.37 17.45
CA ASP A 53 9.99 2.54 17.15
C ASP A 53 10.50 2.48 15.70
N LEU A 54 10.21 3.54 14.95
CA LEU A 54 10.59 3.69 13.55
C LEU A 54 11.87 4.51 13.38
N SER A 55 12.44 5.09 14.45
CA SER A 55 13.54 6.06 14.41
C SER A 55 14.69 5.62 13.49
N ARG A 56 15.14 4.38 13.60
CA ARG A 56 16.25 3.82 12.81
C ARG A 56 15.92 3.65 11.33
N LEU A 57 14.70 3.29 10.98
CA LEU A 57 14.26 3.21 9.57
C LEU A 57 13.97 4.61 9.01
N ALA A 58 13.38 5.47 9.83
CA ALA A 58 13.00 6.82 9.47
C ALA A 58 14.21 7.74 9.22
N SER A 59 15.37 7.45 9.86
CA SER A 59 16.63 8.17 9.67
C SER A 59 17.32 7.89 8.33
N LEU A 60 16.96 6.80 7.64
CA LEU A 60 17.49 6.48 6.31
C LEU A 60 17.18 7.62 5.34
N ARG A 61 18.19 8.09 4.62
CA ARG A 61 17.97 9.07 3.56
C ARG A 61 17.31 8.36 2.38
N TYR A 62 16.25 8.97 1.86
CA TYR A 62 15.39 8.34 0.86
C TYR A 62 15.54 9.00 -0.50
N GLY A 63 15.42 8.20 -1.55
CA GLY A 63 15.23 8.69 -2.91
C GLY A 63 14.46 7.69 -3.75
N VAL A 64 13.90 8.16 -4.86
CA VAL A 64 13.21 7.29 -5.81
C VAL A 64 13.46 7.76 -7.24
N ARG A 65 13.79 6.81 -8.11
CA ARG A 65 13.98 6.97 -9.55
C ARG A 65 12.77 6.34 -10.26
N ALA A 66 12.16 7.07 -11.19
CA ALA A 66 11.07 6.59 -12.01
C ALA A 66 11.59 6.13 -13.37
N ASP A 67 11.79 4.83 -13.49
CA ASP A 67 12.23 4.20 -14.75
C ASP A 67 11.03 4.13 -15.70
N HIS A 68 9.90 3.65 -15.17
CA HIS A 68 8.58 3.73 -15.81
C HIS A 68 7.58 4.39 -14.85
N PRO A 69 7.11 5.63 -15.12
CA PRO A 69 6.20 6.33 -14.21
C PRO A 69 4.79 5.69 -14.13
N GLY A 70 4.47 4.82 -15.10
CA GLY A 70 3.15 4.18 -15.22
C GLY A 70 2.04 5.14 -15.62
N THR A 71 0.82 4.61 -15.66
CA THR A 71 -0.39 5.35 -16.02
C THR A 71 -1.33 5.47 -14.82
N PRO A 72 -1.81 6.66 -14.45
CA PRO A 72 -2.84 6.79 -13.42
C PRO A 72 -4.13 6.09 -13.83
N THR A 73 -4.59 5.14 -13.01
CA THR A 73 -5.80 4.36 -13.26
C THR A 73 -6.77 4.53 -12.10
N ARG A 74 -8.05 4.74 -12.44
CA ARG A 74 -9.14 4.84 -11.48
C ARG A 74 -9.90 3.51 -11.39
N ASP A 75 -10.01 3.00 -10.17
CA ASP A 75 -10.80 1.82 -9.82
C ASP A 75 -12.08 2.23 -9.08
N PHE A 76 -13.23 1.77 -9.57
CA PHE A 76 -14.52 1.93 -8.91
C PHE A 76 -14.74 0.77 -7.95
N HIS A 77 -14.68 1.06 -6.65
CA HIS A 77 -14.70 0.05 -5.61
C HIS A 77 -15.95 0.17 -4.74
N LEU A 78 -16.90 -0.75 -4.96
CA LEU A 78 -18.15 -0.83 -4.22
C LEU A 78 -18.04 -1.85 -3.08
N VAL A 79 -18.50 -1.48 -1.87
CA VAL A 79 -18.56 -2.36 -0.70
C VAL A 79 -19.97 -2.41 -0.13
N GLY A 80 -20.50 -3.61 0.09
CA GLY A 80 -21.74 -3.82 0.83
C GLY A 80 -23.02 -3.48 0.05
N ALA A 81 -23.07 -3.79 -1.25
CA ALA A 81 -24.31 -3.82 -2.04
C ALA A 81 -24.54 -5.23 -2.60
N GLY A 82 -25.78 -5.50 -3.02
CA GLY A 82 -26.22 -6.76 -3.63
C GLY A 82 -27.36 -7.43 -2.86
N ARG A 83 -27.97 -8.44 -3.49
CA ARG A 83 -28.94 -9.36 -2.88
C ARG A 83 -28.20 -10.66 -2.55
N PHE A 84 -28.29 -11.11 -1.31
CA PHE A 84 -27.62 -12.32 -0.88
C PHE A 84 -28.60 -13.21 -0.11
N PRO A 85 -28.48 -14.54 -0.25
CA PRO A 85 -29.32 -15.46 0.48
C PRO A 85 -29.04 -15.33 1.97
N VAL A 86 -30.10 -15.24 2.76
CA VAL A 86 -30.02 -15.22 4.21
C VAL A 86 -29.55 -16.58 4.68
N ARG A 87 -28.51 -16.61 5.52
CA ARG A 87 -27.97 -17.86 6.04
C ARG A 87 -28.87 -18.34 7.17
N PRO A 88 -29.08 -19.67 7.35
CA PRO A 88 -29.86 -20.19 8.46
C PRO A 88 -29.42 -19.66 9.83
N ARG A 89 -28.10 -19.51 10.04
CA ARG A 89 -27.56 -18.90 11.26
C ARG A 89 -28.10 -17.49 11.53
N ASP A 90 -28.28 -16.69 10.48
CA ASP A 90 -28.65 -15.29 10.60
C ASP A 90 -30.12 -15.17 11.06
N ILE A 91 -30.97 -16.15 10.70
CA ILE A 91 -32.36 -16.28 11.17
C ILE A 91 -32.37 -16.63 12.66
N VAL A 92 -31.55 -17.59 13.07
CA VAL A 92 -31.48 -18.06 14.47
C VAL A 92 -30.94 -16.95 15.40
N THR A 93 -29.97 -16.17 14.95
CA THR A 93 -29.26 -15.21 15.82
C THR A 93 -29.85 -13.79 15.82
N ASP A 94 -30.74 -13.46 14.88
CA ASP A 94 -31.33 -12.11 14.77
C ASP A 94 -32.84 -12.23 14.52
N HIS A 95 -33.62 -12.11 15.59
CA HIS A 95 -35.08 -12.26 15.56
C HIS A 95 -35.75 -11.30 14.56
N ARG A 96 -35.14 -10.15 14.26
CA ARG A 96 -35.64 -9.19 13.28
C ARG A 96 -35.49 -9.73 11.85
N ARG A 97 -34.44 -10.51 11.58
CA ARG A 97 -34.26 -11.23 10.30
C ARG A 97 -35.28 -12.34 10.16
N ALA A 98 -35.54 -13.08 11.23
CA ALA A 98 -36.58 -14.11 11.26
C ALA A 98 -37.96 -13.49 10.98
N ALA A 99 -38.30 -12.37 11.63
CA ALA A 99 -39.54 -11.64 11.39
C ALA A 99 -39.65 -11.11 9.95
N ALA A 100 -38.57 -10.52 9.41
CA ALA A 100 -38.55 -10.00 8.03
C ALA A 100 -38.68 -11.10 6.96
N LEU A 101 -38.24 -12.32 7.26
CA LEU A 101 -38.35 -13.48 6.37
C LEU A 101 -39.63 -14.29 6.55
N ALA A 102 -40.31 -14.16 7.70
CA ALA A 102 -41.43 -15.02 8.07
C ALA A 102 -42.52 -15.07 7.00
N VAL A 103 -42.82 -13.93 6.37
CA VAL A 103 -43.81 -13.84 5.27
C VAL A 103 -43.33 -14.62 4.03
N SER A 104 -42.10 -14.36 3.58
CA SER A 104 -41.51 -15.08 2.43
C SER A 104 -41.35 -16.59 2.68
N MET A 105 -41.13 -17.02 3.93
CA MET A 105 -40.98 -18.42 4.28
C MET A 105 -42.32 -19.16 4.35
N ALA A 106 -43.39 -18.48 4.79
CA ALA A 106 -44.72 -19.06 4.87
C ALA A 106 -45.32 -19.36 3.48
N ASP A 107 -45.00 -18.54 2.49
CA ASP A 107 -45.52 -18.64 1.12
C ASP A 107 -44.65 -19.48 0.16
N ALA A 108 -43.57 -20.10 0.66
CA ALA A 108 -42.61 -20.83 -0.18
C ALA A 108 -43.01 -22.30 -0.39
N GLU A 109 -43.49 -22.65 -1.59
CA GLU A 109 -43.91 -24.01 -1.98
C GLU A 109 -42.93 -24.75 -2.92
N GLY A 110 -41.71 -24.21 -3.12
CA GLY A 110 -40.74 -24.74 -4.10
C GLY A 110 -39.82 -25.87 -3.60
N ASP A 111 -39.23 -26.61 -4.55
CA ASP A 111 -38.32 -27.76 -4.31
C ASP A 111 -36.98 -27.40 -3.62
N VAL A 112 -36.71 -26.12 -3.34
CA VAL A 112 -35.45 -25.64 -2.75
C VAL A 112 -35.70 -25.07 -1.36
N PHE A 113 -35.41 -25.88 -0.33
CA PHE A 113 -35.46 -25.45 1.05
C PHE A 113 -34.37 -24.41 1.37
N GLY A 114 -34.75 -23.24 1.91
CA GLY A 114 -33.84 -22.35 2.62
C GLY A 114 -33.07 -21.30 1.80
N ARG A 115 -33.41 -21.05 0.53
CA ARG A 115 -32.82 -19.95 -0.25
C ARG A 115 -33.74 -18.73 -0.30
N HIS A 116 -33.80 -17.99 0.81
CA HIS A 116 -34.54 -16.73 0.90
C HIS A 116 -33.60 -15.53 0.81
N GLU A 117 -34.00 -14.47 0.10
CA GLU A 117 -33.22 -13.25 -0.04
C GLU A 117 -33.97 -12.09 0.64
N LEU A 118 -33.22 -11.20 1.31
CA LEU A 118 -33.75 -9.94 1.82
C LEU A 118 -33.08 -8.78 1.09
N ASP A 119 -33.90 -7.91 0.52
CA ASP A 119 -33.42 -6.69 -0.14
C ASP A 119 -32.70 -5.78 0.87
N GLY A 120 -31.51 -5.29 0.48
CA GLY A 120 -30.74 -4.34 1.27
C GLY A 120 -30.02 -4.92 2.49
N TRP A 121 -29.97 -6.25 2.67
CA TRP A 121 -29.50 -6.88 3.92
C TRP A 121 -28.02 -7.33 3.92
N TYR A 122 -27.26 -7.06 2.86
CA TYR A 122 -25.83 -7.39 2.79
C TYR A 122 -24.93 -6.26 3.33
N GLY A 123 -24.31 -6.48 4.48
CA GLY A 123 -23.16 -5.70 4.95
C GLY A 123 -22.72 -6.03 6.37
N ALA A 124 -21.41 -5.89 6.66
CA ALA A 124 -20.85 -6.12 7.99
C ALA A 124 -21.54 -5.25 9.05
N PRO A 125 -22.05 -5.78 10.18
CA PRO A 125 -22.85 -5.05 11.17
C PRO A 125 -22.31 -3.65 11.46
N LYS A 126 -23.17 -2.63 11.40
CA LYS A 126 -22.79 -1.23 11.67
C LYS A 126 -23.59 -0.71 12.84
N TYR A 127 -22.97 0.18 13.61
CA TYR A 127 -23.56 0.74 14.82
C TYR A 127 -24.05 -0.39 15.74
N VAL A 128 -23.16 -1.36 15.97
CA VAL A 128 -23.48 -2.53 16.79
C VAL A 128 -23.89 -2.03 18.17
N GLY A 129 -25.07 -2.45 18.60
CA GLY A 129 -25.60 -2.13 19.90
C GLY A 129 -26.32 -3.33 20.48
N THR A 130 -26.57 -3.26 21.78
CA THR A 130 -27.35 -4.26 22.49
C THR A 130 -28.82 -4.12 22.10
N ASP A 131 -29.42 -5.21 21.69
CA ASP A 131 -30.86 -5.34 21.47
C ASP A 131 -31.59 -5.27 22.82
N PRO A 132 -32.61 -4.42 22.98
CA PRO A 132 -33.29 -4.24 24.26
C PRO A 132 -34.06 -5.49 24.72
N ASP A 133 -34.56 -6.31 23.79
CA ASP A 133 -35.40 -7.47 24.10
C ASP A 133 -34.57 -8.74 24.33
N SER A 134 -33.62 -9.02 23.45
CA SER A 134 -32.80 -10.24 23.50
C SER A 134 -31.45 -10.08 24.20
N GLY A 135 -30.99 -8.85 24.44
CA GLY A 135 -29.65 -8.57 24.97
C GLY A 135 -28.50 -8.88 24.00
N ALA A 136 -28.77 -9.37 22.80
CA ALA A 136 -27.77 -9.72 21.81
C ALA A 136 -27.14 -8.47 21.16
N LEU A 137 -25.90 -8.57 20.71
CA LEU A 137 -25.27 -7.52 19.89
C LEU A 137 -25.82 -7.59 18.47
N VAL A 138 -26.59 -6.58 18.09
CA VAL A 138 -27.24 -6.51 16.78
C VAL A 138 -26.86 -5.25 16.01
N SER A 139 -26.93 -5.31 14.68
CA SER A 139 -26.76 -4.13 13.83
C SER A 139 -27.95 -3.19 14.04
N ARG A 140 -27.72 -1.92 14.39
CA ARG A 140 -28.80 -0.90 14.44
C ARG A 140 -29.26 -0.45 13.06
N GLN A 141 -28.43 -0.67 12.03
CA GLN A 141 -28.78 -0.35 10.65
C GLN A 141 -28.99 -1.65 9.86
N LEU A 142 -30.23 -1.89 9.45
CA LEU A 142 -30.68 -3.11 8.77
C LEU A 142 -30.56 -3.01 7.24
N VAL A 143 -30.89 -1.85 6.67
CA VAL A 143 -30.80 -1.59 5.22
C VAL A 143 -29.49 -0.90 4.86
N ARG A 144 -28.84 -1.38 3.79
CA ARG A 144 -27.55 -0.90 3.29
C ARG A 144 -27.69 -0.25 1.93
N ASN A 145 -27.23 0.99 1.82
CA ASN A 145 -26.78 1.54 0.54
C ASN A 145 -25.30 1.17 0.37
N GLY A 146 -24.94 0.66 -0.81
CA GLY A 146 -23.55 0.36 -1.14
C GLY A 146 -22.65 1.58 -0.93
N LEU A 147 -21.51 1.39 -0.26
CA LEU A 147 -20.50 2.43 -0.21
C LEU A 147 -19.66 2.34 -1.49
N VAL A 148 -19.75 3.37 -2.33
CA VAL A 148 -18.89 3.52 -3.49
C VAL A 148 -17.67 4.34 -3.10
N THR A 149 -16.48 3.82 -3.41
CA THR A 149 -15.22 4.56 -3.29
C THR A 149 -14.50 4.55 -4.62
N GLU A 150 -13.92 5.68 -5.02
CA GLU A 150 -12.97 5.73 -6.13
C GLU A 150 -11.55 5.60 -5.58
N ARG A 151 -10.77 4.66 -6.12
CA ARG A 151 -9.38 4.43 -5.69
C ARG A 151 -8.44 4.60 -6.86
N TRP A 152 -7.44 5.46 -6.69
CA TRP A 152 -6.44 5.71 -7.72
C TRP A 152 -5.21 4.82 -7.53
N TYR A 153 -4.68 4.32 -8.64
CA TYR A 153 -3.49 3.47 -8.74
C TYR A 153 -2.58 3.99 -9.85
N LEU A 154 -1.35 3.51 -9.87
CA LEU A 154 -0.44 3.58 -11.01
C LEU A 154 -0.36 2.19 -11.64
N ALA A 155 -0.79 2.06 -12.89
CA ALA A 155 -0.67 0.84 -13.68
C ALA A 155 0.67 0.80 -14.42
N ASP A 156 1.26 -0.40 -14.50
CA ASP A 156 2.49 -0.70 -15.24
C ASP A 156 3.66 0.25 -14.90
N ALA A 157 3.75 0.64 -13.63
CA ALA A 157 4.82 1.46 -13.12
C ALA A 157 5.99 0.61 -12.63
N ALA A 158 7.21 1.12 -12.82
CA ALA A 158 8.43 0.55 -12.29
C ALA A 158 9.31 1.67 -11.72
N PHE A 159 9.54 1.61 -10.42
CA PHE A 159 10.38 2.55 -9.69
C PHE A 159 11.55 1.83 -9.02
N VAL A 160 12.66 2.55 -8.86
CA VAL A 160 13.77 2.14 -7.99
C VAL A 160 13.81 3.09 -6.80
N ALA A 161 13.47 2.58 -5.62
CA ALA A 161 13.68 3.31 -4.37
C ALA A 161 15.11 3.10 -3.86
N ALA A 162 15.64 4.07 -3.14
CA ALA A 162 16.96 4.03 -2.54
C ALA A 162 16.90 4.42 -1.06
N LEU A 163 17.61 3.64 -0.25
CA LEU A 163 17.84 3.90 1.17
C LEU A 163 19.33 4.07 1.41
N GLU A 164 19.74 5.25 1.83
CA GLU A 164 21.13 5.64 2.05
C GLU A 164 21.44 5.80 3.53
N HIS A 165 22.56 5.20 3.96
CA HIS A 165 23.04 5.25 5.33
C HIS A 165 24.53 4.89 5.43
N THR A 166 25.19 5.24 6.54
CA THR A 166 26.60 4.88 6.79
C THR A 166 26.77 3.43 7.26
N ASP A 167 25.79 2.91 8.00
CA ASP A 167 25.72 1.50 8.46
C ASP A 167 25.26 0.56 7.33
N ALA A 168 26.23 0.00 6.60
CA ALA A 168 25.98 -1.00 5.55
C ALA A 168 25.42 -2.32 6.09
N GLY A 169 25.72 -2.68 7.35
CA GLY A 169 25.22 -3.91 7.98
C GLY A 169 23.71 -3.84 8.21
N PHE A 170 23.21 -2.67 8.63
CA PHE A 170 21.79 -2.43 8.73
C PHE A 170 21.08 -2.48 7.37
N LEU A 171 21.64 -1.84 6.35
CA LEU A 171 21.08 -1.91 4.99
C LEU A 171 21.03 -3.35 4.47
N ARG A 172 22.06 -4.16 4.74
CA ARG A 172 22.07 -5.59 4.38
C ARG A 172 21.01 -6.40 5.12
N THR A 173 20.75 -6.06 6.39
CA THR A 173 19.67 -6.68 7.17
C THR A 173 18.31 -6.36 6.56
N VAL A 174 18.08 -5.09 6.18
CA VAL A 174 16.85 -4.68 5.47
C VAL A 174 16.71 -5.40 4.13
N ALA A 175 17.79 -5.48 3.34
CA ALA A 175 17.79 -6.18 2.06
C ALA A 175 17.42 -7.66 2.22
N THR A 176 18.01 -8.34 3.21
CA THR A 176 17.71 -9.74 3.50
C THR A 176 16.25 -9.94 3.91
N ALA A 177 15.72 -9.05 4.75
CA ALA A 177 14.34 -9.10 5.18
C ALA A 177 13.35 -8.86 4.03
N LEU A 178 13.68 -8.02 3.05
CA LEU A 178 12.82 -7.78 1.89
C LEU A 178 12.63 -9.05 1.02
N GLU A 179 13.66 -9.91 0.94
CA GLU A 179 13.60 -11.18 0.21
C GLU A 179 13.06 -12.34 1.07
N HIS A 180 13.23 -12.27 2.39
CA HIS A 180 12.71 -13.23 3.36
C HIS A 180 11.78 -12.57 4.38
N PRO A 181 10.64 -12.03 3.95
CA PRO A 181 9.87 -11.14 4.78
C PRO A 181 9.07 -11.89 5.85
N ALA A 182 9.10 -11.37 7.08
CA ALA A 182 8.31 -11.90 8.18
C ALA A 182 6.79 -11.71 7.98
N ARG A 183 6.38 -10.81 7.06
CA ARG A 183 4.99 -10.50 6.72
C ARG A 183 4.85 -10.32 5.22
N LEU A 184 3.67 -10.58 4.65
CA LEU A 184 3.40 -10.31 3.24
C LEU A 184 3.68 -8.84 2.90
N LEU A 185 4.31 -8.61 1.75
CA LEU A 185 4.67 -7.29 1.25
C LEU A 185 3.75 -6.87 0.11
N TRP A 186 3.49 -5.57 0.00
CA TRP A 186 2.62 -4.99 -1.03
C TRP A 186 3.06 -3.57 -1.40
N LEU A 187 2.81 -3.19 -2.65
CA LEU A 187 3.09 -1.86 -3.20
C LEU A 187 1.97 -0.88 -2.79
N GLY A 188 1.97 -0.59 -1.49
CA GLY A 188 1.06 0.31 -0.79
C GLY A 188 -0.27 -0.30 -0.37
N ARG A 189 -1.12 -0.77 -1.29
CA ARG A 189 -2.36 -1.49 -0.94
C ARG A 189 -2.17 -3.00 -1.01
N LYS A 190 -2.81 -3.76 -0.11
CA LYS A 190 -2.72 -5.24 -0.07
C LYS A 190 -3.05 -5.96 -1.38
N ALA A 191 -3.82 -5.33 -2.26
CA ALA A 191 -4.17 -5.87 -3.59
C ALA A 191 -3.06 -5.68 -4.65
N CYS A 192 -1.97 -5.00 -4.31
CA CYS A 192 -0.86 -4.66 -5.19
C CYS A 192 0.38 -5.48 -4.83
N PRO A 193 0.48 -6.76 -5.24
CA PRO A 193 1.68 -7.56 -4.98
C PRO A 193 2.89 -7.01 -5.76
N PRO A 194 4.10 -7.03 -5.17
CA PRO A 194 5.32 -6.74 -5.91
C PRO A 194 5.69 -7.90 -6.86
N SER A 195 6.46 -7.58 -7.91
CA SER A 195 6.96 -8.52 -8.89
C SER A 195 8.49 -8.54 -8.95
N GLY A 196 9.07 -9.75 -8.98
CA GLY A 196 10.52 -9.98 -9.04
C GLY A 196 11.22 -9.80 -7.68
N THR A 197 12.56 -9.83 -7.71
CA THR A 197 13.43 -9.58 -6.54
C THR A 197 13.31 -8.11 -6.11
N LEU A 198 12.94 -7.88 -4.86
CA LEU A 198 12.73 -6.56 -4.28
C LEU A 198 14.05 -5.86 -3.95
N ALA A 199 14.95 -6.54 -3.24
CA ALA A 199 16.24 -6.00 -2.84
C ALA A 199 17.25 -6.09 -3.99
N GLY A 200 17.63 -4.93 -4.50
CA GLY A 200 18.68 -4.77 -5.51
C GLY A 200 20.04 -4.49 -4.88
N PRO A 201 21.04 -4.13 -5.69
CA PRO A 201 22.42 -3.95 -5.25
C PRO A 201 22.57 -3.02 -4.04
N LEU A 202 23.42 -3.43 -3.09
CA LEU A 202 23.93 -2.57 -2.02
C LEU A 202 25.30 -2.04 -2.44
N GLN A 203 25.37 -0.76 -2.77
CA GLN A 203 26.57 -0.14 -3.33
C GLN A 203 27.10 0.96 -2.40
N GLN A 204 28.41 1.17 -2.42
CA GLN A 204 29.03 2.32 -1.77
C GLN A 204 28.81 3.57 -2.65
N GLY A 205 28.36 4.67 -2.04
CA GLY A 205 28.06 5.92 -2.76
C GLY A 205 26.76 6.56 -2.31
N THR A 206 26.54 7.79 -2.77
CA THR A 206 25.30 8.51 -2.51
C THR A 206 24.17 8.00 -3.41
N ILE A 207 22.92 8.32 -3.08
CA ILE A 207 21.76 7.99 -3.92
C ILE A 207 21.95 8.47 -5.36
N GLN A 208 22.51 9.67 -5.56
CA GLN A 208 22.71 10.25 -6.87
C GLN A 208 23.66 9.40 -7.73
N ASP A 209 24.79 8.99 -7.13
CA ASP A 209 25.83 8.21 -7.82
C ASP A 209 25.36 6.79 -8.11
N VAL A 210 24.65 6.17 -7.15
CA VAL A 210 24.14 4.81 -7.31
C VAL A 210 22.98 4.77 -8.33
N PHE A 211 22.16 5.82 -8.39
CA PHE A 211 21.13 5.93 -9.42
C PHE A 211 21.70 6.14 -10.83
N SER A 212 22.82 6.83 -11.01
CA SER A 212 23.43 7.01 -12.34
C SER A 212 24.13 5.75 -12.84
N THR A 213 24.64 4.91 -11.93
CA THR A 213 25.42 3.71 -12.26
C THR A 213 24.60 2.42 -12.26
N THR A 214 23.31 2.46 -11.93
CA THR A 214 22.43 1.28 -11.96
C THR A 214 21.57 1.26 -13.22
N ALA A 215 21.47 0.09 -13.87
CA ALA A 215 20.67 -0.12 -15.06
C ALA A 215 19.19 0.27 -14.85
N LEU A 216 18.52 0.69 -15.92
CA LEU A 216 17.08 0.95 -15.89
C LEU A 216 16.32 -0.38 -15.81
N LEU A 217 15.30 -0.43 -14.95
CA LEU A 217 14.38 -1.55 -14.89
C LEU A 217 13.67 -1.70 -16.24
N GLN A 218 13.69 -2.91 -16.79
CA GLN A 218 12.87 -3.25 -17.94
C GLN A 218 11.42 -3.47 -17.48
N ALA A 219 10.47 -2.97 -18.25
CA ALA A 219 9.04 -3.19 -18.06
C ALA A 219 8.36 -3.42 -19.42
N ASP A 220 7.18 -4.03 -19.39
CA ASP A 220 6.33 -4.17 -20.57
C ASP A 220 5.84 -2.77 -20.99
N GLY A 221 6.30 -2.27 -22.14
CA GLY A 221 5.91 -0.94 -22.64
C GLY A 221 7.01 -0.21 -23.41
N PRO A 222 6.87 1.11 -23.59
CA PRO A 222 7.87 1.94 -24.24
C PRO A 222 9.19 1.90 -23.48
N ALA A 223 10.31 1.90 -24.21
CA ALA A 223 11.64 1.94 -23.60
C ALA A 223 11.77 3.14 -22.61
N PRO A 224 12.38 2.93 -21.43
CA PRO A 224 12.51 3.98 -20.44
C PRO A 224 13.40 5.11 -20.96
N SER A 225 13.17 6.33 -20.46
CA SER A 225 14.01 7.46 -20.82
C SER A 225 15.44 7.23 -20.31
N PRO A 226 16.49 7.48 -21.11
CA PRO A 226 17.88 7.39 -20.64
C PRO A 226 18.20 8.46 -19.58
N ARG A 227 17.27 9.40 -19.34
CA ARG A 227 17.35 10.40 -18.29
C ARG A 227 16.11 10.35 -17.40
N PRO A 228 15.93 9.33 -16.55
CA PRO A 228 14.72 9.21 -15.72
C PRO A 228 14.60 10.38 -14.74
N TRP A 229 13.38 10.66 -14.30
CA TRP A 229 13.17 11.57 -13.17
C TRP A 229 13.54 10.84 -11.87
N ALA A 230 14.19 11.57 -10.95
CA ALA A 230 14.41 11.13 -9.59
C ALA A 230 14.00 12.23 -8.60
N TRP A 231 13.62 11.78 -7.41
CA TRP A 231 13.30 12.61 -6.26
C TRP A 231 14.16 12.15 -5.10
N ILE A 232 15.02 13.04 -4.58
CA ILE A 232 16.02 12.69 -3.58
C ILE A 232 15.84 13.61 -2.39
N GLN A 233 15.79 13.02 -1.19
CA GLN A 233 15.69 13.77 0.05
C GLN A 233 16.85 14.75 0.19
N ALA A 234 16.52 15.98 0.54
CA ALA A 234 17.43 17.12 0.63
C ALA A 234 17.13 17.95 1.88
N ASP A 235 18.07 18.84 2.22
CA ASP A 235 17.88 19.82 3.27
C ASP A 235 16.87 20.90 2.83
N PRO A 236 16.00 21.43 3.73
CA PRO A 236 15.05 22.50 3.39
C PRO A 236 15.70 23.75 2.77
N ALA A 237 16.96 24.05 3.13
CA ALA A 237 17.70 25.19 2.59
C ALA A 237 18.26 24.95 1.18
N THR A 238 18.15 23.72 0.65
CA THR A 238 18.68 23.42 -0.68
C THR A 238 17.82 24.07 -1.76
N SER A 239 18.47 24.74 -2.71
CA SER A 239 17.77 25.39 -3.83
C SER A 239 16.94 24.38 -4.64
N GLY A 240 15.68 24.71 -4.87
CA GLY A 240 14.73 23.83 -5.57
C GLY A 240 14.16 22.68 -4.74
N ALA A 241 14.43 22.62 -3.43
CA ALA A 241 13.79 21.66 -2.54
C ALA A 241 12.30 21.98 -2.35
N SER A 242 11.45 20.95 -2.35
CA SER A 242 10.02 21.07 -2.11
C SER A 242 9.57 20.17 -0.96
N PRO A 243 8.56 20.59 -0.18
CA PRO A 243 8.08 19.83 0.97
C PRO A 243 7.14 18.69 0.54
N VAL A 244 7.25 17.55 1.22
CA VAL A 244 6.39 16.37 1.05
C VAL A 244 5.98 15.83 2.43
N GLN A 245 4.71 15.50 2.61
CA GLN A 245 4.13 14.99 3.86
C GLN A 245 4.17 13.45 3.94
N ASP A 246 5.38 12.88 3.99
CA ASP A 246 5.56 11.43 4.00
C ASP A 246 6.74 10.93 4.86
N GLN A 247 7.30 11.76 5.75
CA GLN A 247 8.26 11.29 6.74
C GLN A 247 7.51 10.49 7.83
N PRO A 248 7.74 9.18 8.00
CA PRO A 248 6.99 8.39 8.97
C PRO A 248 7.35 8.77 10.41
N VAL A 249 6.33 9.01 11.23
CA VAL A 249 6.46 9.23 12.69
C VAL A 249 5.93 8.01 13.44
N THR A 250 4.72 7.55 13.12
CA THR A 250 4.14 6.32 13.67
C THR A 250 3.17 5.68 12.69
N PHE A 251 3.02 4.35 12.77
CA PHE A 251 2.05 3.58 11.99
C PHE A 251 0.91 3.00 12.83
N ASP A 252 0.72 3.51 14.06
CA ASP A 252 -0.32 3.06 14.99
C ASP A 252 -1.71 2.93 14.32
N ALA A 253 -2.50 1.97 14.79
CA ALA A 253 -3.84 1.70 14.24
C ALA A 253 -4.82 2.86 14.46
N ASN A 254 -4.60 3.69 15.48
CA ASN A 254 -5.36 4.93 15.72
C ASN A 254 -5.15 5.96 14.62
N GLY A 255 -4.08 5.83 13.83
CA GLY A 255 -3.84 6.56 12.59
C GLY A 255 -2.35 6.76 12.36
N PRO A 256 -1.85 6.55 11.12
CA PRO A 256 -0.47 6.88 10.83
C PRO A 256 -0.26 8.39 10.92
N VAL A 257 0.87 8.80 11.50
CA VAL A 257 1.31 10.19 11.58
C VAL A 257 2.55 10.36 10.73
N HIS A 258 2.55 11.43 9.94
CA HIS A 258 3.67 11.80 9.08
C HIS A 258 4.11 13.23 9.39
N ALA A 259 5.40 13.50 9.19
CA ALA A 259 5.99 14.82 9.21
C ALA A 259 6.41 15.26 7.80
N THR A 260 6.75 16.54 7.67
CA THR A 260 7.32 17.09 6.45
C THR A 260 8.76 16.59 6.28
N ARG A 261 9.09 16.10 5.08
CA ARG A 261 10.48 16.07 4.58
C ARG A 261 10.60 16.93 3.33
N TRP A 262 11.83 17.20 2.94
CA TRP A 262 12.15 17.97 1.75
C TRP A 262 12.86 17.10 0.73
N GLU A 263 12.60 17.34 -0.54
CA GLU A 263 13.26 16.64 -1.64
C GLU A 263 13.48 17.53 -2.84
N ILE A 264 14.46 17.18 -3.66
CA ILE A 264 14.73 17.82 -4.94
C ILE A 264 14.33 16.86 -6.04
N ARG A 265 13.67 17.40 -7.06
CA ARG A 265 13.37 16.70 -8.29
C ARG A 265 14.48 16.97 -9.31
N THR A 266 15.11 15.92 -9.82
CA THR A 266 16.22 16.03 -10.78
C THR A 266 16.12 14.98 -11.88
N ARG A 267 16.83 15.19 -12.99
CA ARG A 267 17.02 14.20 -14.06
C ARG A 267 18.35 13.50 -13.84
N ILE A 268 18.32 12.19 -13.65
CA ILE A 268 19.54 11.38 -13.55
C ILE A 268 19.99 11.04 -14.97
N VAL A 269 21.29 11.11 -15.25
CA VAL A 269 21.86 10.57 -16.49
C VAL A 269 22.41 9.19 -16.16
N ILE A 270 21.94 8.17 -16.88
CA ILE A 270 22.42 6.80 -16.71
C ILE A 270 23.77 6.65 -17.42
N ALA A 271 24.75 6.08 -16.73
CA ALA A 271 26.08 5.80 -17.26
C ALA A 271 26.02 4.77 -18.40
N ALA A 272 27.08 4.69 -19.21
CA ALA A 272 27.17 3.68 -20.27
C ALA A 272 27.48 2.28 -19.72
N ASP A 273 28.25 2.22 -18.64
CA ASP A 273 28.63 1.04 -17.87
C ASP A 273 27.74 0.94 -16.61
N THR A 274 26.60 0.29 -16.76
CA THR A 274 25.66 0.13 -15.65
C THR A 274 25.80 -1.20 -14.95
N THR A 275 25.61 -1.19 -13.64
CA THR A 275 25.40 -2.41 -12.85
C THR A 275 23.99 -2.92 -13.10
N GLU A 276 23.88 -4.17 -13.54
CA GLU A 276 22.60 -4.85 -13.73
C GLU A 276 21.88 -5.09 -12.41
N TRP A 277 20.56 -5.32 -12.50
CA TRP A 277 19.77 -5.68 -11.32
C TRP A 277 20.06 -7.12 -10.88
N GLU A 278 21.16 -7.31 -10.17
CA GLU A 278 21.46 -8.55 -9.46
C GLU A 278 20.99 -8.44 -8.00
N GLY A 279 20.23 -9.44 -7.54
CA GLY A 279 19.77 -9.50 -6.15
C GLY A 279 20.93 -9.60 -5.15
N VAL A 280 20.70 -9.13 -3.92
CA VAL A 280 21.73 -9.16 -2.85
C VAL A 280 22.04 -10.57 -2.36
N ILE A 281 21.14 -11.53 -2.59
CA ILE A 281 21.24 -12.91 -2.10
C ILE A 281 21.58 -13.83 -3.27
N ARG A 282 22.78 -14.42 -3.22
CA ARG A 282 23.17 -15.61 -3.98
C ARG A 282 23.34 -16.77 -3.01
#